data_AF-A0A951CBQ8-F1
#
_entry.id   AF-A0A951CBQ8-F1
#
_cell.length_a   1.000
_cell.length_b   1.000
_cell.length_c   1.000
_cell.angle_alpha   90.00
_cell.angle_beta   90.00
_cell.angle_gamma   90.00
#
_symmetry.space_group_name_H-M   'P 1'
#
loop_
_entity.id
_entity.type
_entity.pdbx_description
1 polymer ?
#
loop_
_entity_poly.entity_id
_entity_poly.type
_entity_poly.pdbx_seq_one_letter_code
_entity_poly.pdbx_strand_id
1 'polypeptide(L)'
;MLLITAPALILALSLKAQDTDNLTKDEDYREELGVNDYTAPSIEKLFNRLDSLKPIPVNDVTRPITDLNTADRSKYALSFGVLIGDGFLDVESQQNKDIEALGRELIRRAKILGVEQRVSRHSSKLLELAKHDDWQHLRRELIVTQADVEAALLQIRDEPIVHLLSLGGWIRGLQIEAASVAVKYSPERAKALRDTDLLDYYLDRLTTLPSRLKRSALIQKIIVQLQTIQTLYKDNSVLTVSQVSSLRDSSTAMLDWIEGP
;
A
#
# COMPACT_ATOMS: atom_id res chain seq x y z
N MET A 1 15.00 -37.52 -40.48
CA MET A 1 15.41 -37.98 -39.13
C MET A 1 16.41 -36.99 -38.58
N LEU A 2 15.99 -36.12 -37.66
CA LEU A 2 16.84 -35.24 -36.84
C LEU A 2 16.03 -34.88 -35.58
N LEU A 3 15.97 -35.82 -34.64
CA LEU A 3 15.53 -35.56 -33.27
C LEU A 3 16.69 -34.86 -32.55
N ILE A 4 16.64 -33.53 -32.47
CA ILE A 4 17.51 -32.77 -31.56
C ILE A 4 16.84 -32.80 -30.18
N THR A 5 17.32 -33.75 -29.38
CA THR A 5 17.46 -33.74 -27.92
C THR A 5 16.88 -32.54 -27.16
N ALA A 6 15.67 -32.72 -26.62
CA ALA A 6 15.00 -31.85 -25.64
C ALA A 6 15.57 -31.74 -24.19
N PRO A 7 16.59 -32.49 -23.71
CA PRO A 7 17.01 -32.38 -22.30
C PRO A 7 17.80 -31.10 -21.97
N ALA A 8 18.56 -30.52 -22.90
CA ALA A 8 19.43 -29.38 -22.62
C ALA A 8 18.67 -28.06 -22.38
N LEU A 9 17.53 -27.87 -23.08
CA LEU A 9 16.69 -26.68 -22.90
C LEU A 9 15.93 -26.72 -21.58
N ILE A 10 15.49 -27.91 -21.15
CA ILE A 10 14.82 -28.13 -19.86
C ILE A 10 15.81 -27.89 -18.70
N LEU A 11 17.06 -28.37 -18.83
CA LEU A 11 18.08 -28.17 -17.80
C LEU A 11 18.45 -26.68 -17.64
N ALA A 12 18.61 -25.93 -18.74
CA ALA A 12 18.91 -24.50 -18.71
C ALA A 12 17.75 -23.66 -18.11
N LEU A 13 16.49 -24.06 -18.35
CA LEU A 13 15.32 -23.44 -17.72
C LEU A 13 15.25 -23.73 -16.21
N SER A 14 15.57 -24.96 -15.78
CA SER A 14 15.61 -25.34 -14.37
C SER A 14 16.71 -24.62 -13.57
N LEU A 15 17.91 -24.44 -14.14
CA LEU A 15 19.00 -23.69 -13.50
C LEU A 15 18.64 -22.20 -13.33
N LYS A 16 18.05 -21.57 -14.36
CA LYS A 16 17.60 -20.16 -14.29
C LYS A 16 16.46 -19.95 -13.28
N ALA A 17 15.57 -20.93 -13.14
CA ALA A 17 14.49 -20.90 -12.15
C ALA A 17 15.00 -21.10 -10.70
N GLN A 18 16.02 -21.95 -10.50
CA GLN A 18 16.65 -22.14 -9.18
C GLN A 18 17.46 -20.93 -8.73
N ASP A 19 18.23 -20.30 -9.61
CA ASP A 19 19.00 -19.09 -9.28
C ASP A 19 18.08 -17.89 -8.96
N THR A 20 16.96 -17.77 -9.69
CA THR A 20 15.99 -16.68 -9.44
C THR A 20 15.21 -16.85 -8.15
N ASP A 21 14.85 -18.08 -7.76
CA ASP A 21 14.18 -18.33 -6.47
C ASP A 21 15.10 -18.01 -5.28
N ASN A 22 16.41 -18.28 -5.41
CA ASN A 22 17.40 -17.96 -4.39
C ASN A 22 17.64 -16.44 -4.27
N LEU A 23 17.70 -15.73 -5.41
CA LEU A 23 17.81 -14.26 -5.44
C LEU A 23 16.61 -13.57 -4.81
N THR A 24 15.38 -14.06 -5.01
CA THR A 24 14.17 -13.44 -4.41
C THR A 24 14.07 -13.57 -2.89
N LYS A 25 14.90 -14.43 -2.29
CA LYS A 25 15.04 -14.61 -0.83
C LYS A 25 16.22 -13.82 -0.24
N ASP A 26 17.08 -13.25 -1.08
CA ASP A 26 18.20 -12.42 -0.67
C ASP A 26 17.69 -11.03 -0.27
N GLU A 27 17.97 -10.62 0.97
CA GLU A 27 17.49 -9.35 1.53
C GLU A 27 18.04 -8.14 0.78
N ASP A 28 19.32 -8.16 0.38
CA ASP A 28 19.95 -7.07 -0.35
C ASP A 28 19.30 -6.91 -1.73
N TYR A 29 19.05 -8.01 -2.43
CA TYR A 29 18.35 -8.01 -3.72
C TYR A 29 16.92 -7.46 -3.61
N ARG A 30 16.21 -7.80 -2.53
CA ARG A 30 14.85 -7.31 -2.29
C ARG A 30 14.84 -5.82 -2.00
N GLU A 31 15.78 -5.34 -1.18
CA GLU A 31 15.94 -3.92 -0.87
C GLU A 31 16.27 -3.10 -2.14
N GLU A 32 17.13 -3.60 -3.03
CA GLU A 32 17.42 -2.97 -4.33
C GLU A 32 16.16 -2.81 -5.21
N LEU A 33 15.19 -3.71 -5.08
CA LEU A 33 13.90 -3.63 -5.78
C LEU A 33 12.84 -2.84 -4.99
N GLY A 34 13.22 -2.29 -3.83
CA GLY A 34 12.36 -1.51 -2.95
C GLY A 34 11.40 -2.34 -2.13
N VAL A 35 11.64 -3.64 -1.93
CA VAL A 35 10.78 -4.56 -1.17
C VAL A 35 11.37 -4.82 0.21
N ASN A 36 10.77 -4.25 1.24
CA ASN A 36 11.22 -4.33 2.63
C ASN A 36 10.06 -4.17 3.62
N ASP A 37 10.35 -4.09 4.92
CA ASP A 37 9.33 -4.02 5.97
C ASP A 37 8.44 -2.76 5.90
N TYR A 38 8.91 -1.69 5.24
CA TYR A 38 8.13 -0.47 5.06
C TYR A 38 7.23 -0.52 3.83
N THR A 39 7.70 -1.17 2.76
CA THR A 39 6.96 -1.25 1.49
C THR A 39 6.07 -2.48 1.35
N ALA A 40 6.37 -3.52 2.11
CA ALA A 40 5.60 -4.75 2.22
C ALA A 40 5.33 -5.11 3.69
N PRO A 41 4.73 -4.21 4.49
CA PRO A 41 4.47 -4.48 5.90
C PRO A 41 3.54 -5.69 6.07
N SER A 42 3.67 -6.37 7.21
CA SER A 42 2.80 -7.51 7.55
C SER A 42 1.33 -7.12 7.54
N ILE A 43 0.54 -7.79 6.70
CA ILE A 43 -0.93 -7.62 6.60
C ILE A 43 -1.61 -7.87 7.94
N GLU A 44 -1.16 -8.88 8.70
CA GLU A 44 -1.70 -9.17 10.02
C GLU A 44 -1.45 -8.02 11.02
N LYS A 45 -0.23 -7.47 11.02
CA LYS A 45 0.11 -6.32 11.88
C LYS A 45 -0.72 -5.09 11.52
N LEU A 46 -0.97 -4.84 10.22
CA LEU A 46 -1.83 -3.76 9.77
C LEU A 46 -3.25 -3.90 10.31
N PHE A 47 -3.85 -5.10 10.21
CA PHE A 47 -5.18 -5.31 10.78
C PHE A 47 -5.23 -5.18 12.31
N ASN A 48 -4.22 -5.71 13.01
CA ASN A 48 -4.13 -5.56 14.47
C ASN A 48 -4.00 -4.09 14.88
N ARG A 49 -3.30 -3.28 14.08
CA ARG A 49 -3.20 -1.82 14.26
C ARG A 49 -4.57 -1.16 14.08
N LEU A 50 -5.31 -1.48 13.01
CA LEU A 50 -6.67 -0.97 12.79
C LEU A 50 -7.64 -1.38 13.92
N ASP A 51 -7.55 -2.61 14.42
CA ASP A 51 -8.34 -3.08 15.57
C ASP A 51 -8.12 -2.21 16.83
N SER A 52 -6.86 -1.91 17.14
CA SER A 52 -6.49 -1.07 18.29
C SER A 52 -7.03 0.36 18.19
N LEU A 53 -7.35 0.79 16.97
CA LEU A 53 -7.84 2.12 16.64
C LEU A 53 -9.37 2.18 16.50
N LYS A 54 -10.11 1.09 16.73
CA LYS A 54 -11.58 1.13 16.76
C LYS A 54 -12.12 2.10 17.85
N PRO A 55 -13.28 2.76 17.62
CA PRO A 55 -14.09 2.70 16.41
C PRO A 55 -13.46 3.50 15.25
N ILE A 56 -13.62 2.99 14.03
CA ILE A 56 -13.22 3.68 12.80
C ILE A 56 -14.41 4.51 12.29
N PRO A 57 -14.26 5.81 12.00
CA PRO A 57 -15.34 6.66 11.52
C PRO A 57 -15.55 6.49 10.02
N VAL A 58 -16.06 5.33 9.61
CA VAL A 58 -16.15 4.91 8.19
C VAL A 58 -16.81 5.99 7.32
N ASN A 59 -17.94 6.54 7.76
CA ASN A 59 -18.66 7.57 7.00
C ASN A 59 -17.83 8.85 6.74
N ASP A 60 -16.84 9.14 7.59
CA ASP A 60 -16.00 10.33 7.48
C ASP A 60 -14.77 10.09 6.59
N VAL A 61 -14.40 8.83 6.38
CA VAL A 61 -13.16 8.44 5.67
C VAL A 61 -13.39 7.60 4.42
N THR A 62 -14.62 7.16 4.14
CA THR A 62 -14.98 6.49 2.89
C THR A 62 -14.86 7.47 1.72
N ARG A 63 -14.27 7.00 0.62
CA ARG A 63 -14.13 7.75 -0.64
C ARG A 63 -14.71 6.92 -1.79
N PRO A 64 -15.23 7.56 -2.85
CA PRO A 64 -15.67 6.83 -4.03
C PRO A 64 -14.47 6.19 -4.72
N ILE A 65 -14.67 4.99 -5.26
CA ILE A 65 -13.67 4.34 -6.11
C ILE A 65 -13.57 5.14 -7.42
N THR A 66 -12.41 5.73 -7.67
CA THR A 66 -12.16 6.52 -8.87
C THR A 66 -11.63 5.63 -10.00
N ASP A 67 -12.15 5.83 -11.23
CA ASP A 67 -11.47 5.30 -12.41
C ASP A 67 -10.23 6.16 -12.67
N LEU A 68 -9.06 5.55 -12.49
CA LEU A 68 -7.80 6.23 -12.70
C LEU A 68 -7.40 6.16 -14.18
N ASN A 69 -7.66 7.24 -14.91
CA ASN A 69 -7.15 7.45 -16.26
C ASN A 69 -6.03 8.50 -16.24
N THR A 70 -4.80 8.06 -15.97
CA THR A 70 -3.62 8.94 -15.98
C THR A 70 -2.45 8.28 -16.68
N ALA A 71 -1.70 9.07 -17.45
CA ALA A 71 -0.40 8.67 -17.98
C ALA A 71 0.76 8.93 -17.00
N ASP A 72 0.50 9.63 -15.88
CA ASP A 72 1.50 9.89 -14.85
C ASP A 72 1.70 8.64 -13.98
N ARG A 73 2.83 7.96 -14.19
CA ARG A 73 3.22 6.74 -13.46
C ARG A 73 3.33 6.97 -11.94
N SER A 74 3.72 8.17 -11.50
CA SER A 74 3.83 8.48 -10.07
C SER A 74 2.44 8.60 -9.43
N LYS A 75 1.55 9.35 -10.07
CA LYS A 75 0.15 9.45 -9.65
C LYS A 75 -0.50 8.07 -9.65
N TYR A 76 -0.21 7.28 -10.68
CA TYR A 76 -0.68 5.91 -10.81
C TYR A 76 -0.29 5.02 -9.63
N ALA A 77 1.00 4.99 -9.29
CA ALA A 77 1.52 4.18 -8.19
C ALA A 77 0.89 4.59 -6.85
N LEU A 78 0.93 5.89 -6.52
CA LEU A 78 0.33 6.45 -5.31
C LEU A 78 -1.15 6.07 -5.21
N SER A 79 -1.90 6.28 -6.28
CA SER A 79 -3.33 5.99 -6.33
C SER A 79 -3.62 4.50 -6.14
N PHE A 80 -2.82 3.61 -6.73
CA PHE A 80 -2.97 2.18 -6.50
C PHE A 80 -2.73 1.80 -5.03
N GLY A 81 -1.73 2.40 -4.37
CA GLY A 81 -1.54 2.28 -2.94
C GLY A 81 -2.75 2.72 -2.11
N VAL A 82 -3.34 3.87 -2.46
CA VAL A 82 -4.56 4.40 -1.81
C VAL A 82 -5.71 3.39 -1.90
N LEU A 83 -5.95 2.84 -3.11
CA LEU A 83 -7.00 1.84 -3.33
C LEU A 83 -6.80 0.56 -2.53
N ILE A 84 -5.55 0.13 -2.33
CA ILE A 84 -5.24 -1.00 -1.45
C ILE A 84 -5.65 -0.66 -0.01
N GLY A 85 -5.33 0.55 0.46
CA GLY A 85 -5.75 1.05 1.78
C GLY A 85 -7.28 1.12 1.93
N ASP A 86 -8.02 1.48 0.88
CA ASP A 86 -9.49 1.41 0.87
C ASP A 86 -9.99 -0.02 1.05
N GLY A 87 -9.34 -1.02 0.45
CA GLY A 87 -9.67 -2.42 0.68
C GLY A 87 -9.50 -2.88 2.13
N PHE A 88 -8.48 -2.40 2.84
CA PHE A 88 -8.36 -2.66 4.28
C PHE A 88 -9.50 -2.02 5.08
N LEU A 89 -9.90 -0.80 4.73
CA LEU A 89 -11.05 -0.12 5.37
C LEU A 89 -12.36 -0.88 5.14
N ASP A 90 -12.62 -1.35 3.92
CA ASP A 90 -13.85 -2.10 3.59
C ASP A 90 -13.95 -3.38 4.43
N VAL A 91 -12.85 -4.11 4.56
CA VAL A 91 -12.79 -5.34 5.38
C VAL A 91 -13.00 -5.03 6.86
N GLU A 92 -12.34 -4.00 7.40
CA GLU A 92 -12.47 -3.65 8.82
C GLU A 92 -13.80 -3.00 9.17
N SER A 93 -14.43 -2.33 8.21
CA SER A 93 -15.78 -1.77 8.37
C SER A 93 -16.88 -2.82 8.20
N GLN A 94 -16.55 -4.00 7.66
CA GLN A 94 -17.50 -5.08 7.38
C GLN A 94 -18.66 -4.61 6.49
N GLN A 95 -18.36 -3.74 5.53
CA GLN A 95 -19.35 -3.21 4.59
C GLN A 95 -19.13 -3.79 3.18
N ASN A 96 -20.23 -4.20 2.55
CA ASN A 96 -20.19 -4.89 1.26
C ASN A 96 -20.58 -4.02 0.06
N LYS A 97 -20.74 -2.70 0.27
CA LYS A 97 -21.44 -1.84 -0.70
C LYS A 97 -20.74 -1.75 -2.05
N ASP A 98 -19.41 -1.85 -2.08
CA ASP A 98 -18.61 -1.64 -3.31
C ASP A 98 -17.46 -2.65 -3.51
N ILE A 99 -17.43 -3.76 -2.77
CA ILE A 99 -16.28 -4.71 -2.80
C ILE A 99 -16.02 -5.30 -4.18
N GLU A 100 -17.06 -5.51 -4.99
CA GLU A 100 -16.93 -5.97 -6.37
C GLU A 100 -16.27 -4.91 -7.27
N ALA A 101 -16.65 -3.64 -7.10
CA ALA A 101 -16.06 -2.54 -7.84
C ALA A 101 -14.59 -2.35 -7.44
N LEU A 102 -14.30 -2.43 -6.15
CA LEU A 102 -12.95 -2.39 -5.61
C LEU A 102 -12.10 -3.51 -6.21
N GLY A 103 -12.59 -4.76 -6.16
CA GLY A 103 -11.88 -5.91 -6.71
C GLY A 103 -11.57 -5.77 -8.20
N ARG A 104 -12.53 -5.30 -9.00
CA ARG A 104 -12.31 -5.04 -10.43
C ARG A 104 -11.23 -3.98 -10.66
N GLU A 105 -11.26 -2.90 -9.89
CA GLU A 105 -10.30 -1.82 -10.04
C GLU A 105 -8.89 -2.22 -9.57
N LEU A 106 -8.77 -3.00 -8.48
CA LEU A 106 -7.50 -3.58 -8.03
C LEU A 106 -6.86 -4.45 -9.13
N ILE A 107 -7.64 -5.31 -9.78
CA ILE A 107 -7.16 -6.16 -10.88
C ILE A 107 -6.77 -5.34 -12.11
N ARG A 108 -7.61 -4.37 -12.50
CA ARG A 108 -7.28 -3.43 -13.58
C ARG A 108 -5.97 -2.73 -13.30
N ARG A 109 -5.77 -2.29 -12.05
CA ARG A 109 -4.57 -1.55 -11.68
C ARG A 109 -3.32 -2.42 -11.63
N ALA A 110 -3.45 -3.65 -11.11
CA ALA A 110 -2.40 -4.66 -11.09
C ALA A 110 -1.92 -5.04 -12.50
N LYS A 111 -2.83 -5.07 -13.48
CA LYS A 111 -2.50 -5.38 -14.87
C LYS A 111 -1.56 -4.36 -15.52
N ILE A 112 -1.75 -3.08 -15.28
CA ILE A 112 -0.89 -2.01 -15.82
C ILE A 112 0.54 -2.11 -15.25
N LEU A 113 0.70 -2.60 -14.01
CA LEU A 113 2.01 -2.87 -13.41
C LEU A 113 2.55 -4.28 -13.71
N GLY A 114 1.83 -5.09 -14.49
CA GLY A 114 2.27 -6.43 -14.89
C GLY A 114 2.24 -7.47 -13.77
N VAL A 115 1.44 -7.26 -12.71
CA VAL A 115 1.36 -8.14 -11.52
C VAL A 115 -0.02 -8.80 -11.33
N GLU A 116 -0.92 -8.68 -12.31
CA GLU A 116 -2.28 -9.24 -12.30
C GLU A 116 -2.33 -10.72 -11.88
N GLN A 117 -1.42 -11.56 -12.38
CA GLN A 117 -1.46 -12.99 -12.10
C GLN A 117 -1.34 -13.30 -10.60
N ARG A 118 -0.51 -12.54 -9.87
CA ARG A 118 -0.32 -12.73 -8.43
C ARG A 118 -1.50 -12.18 -7.64
N VAL A 119 -1.98 -10.99 -8.02
CA VAL A 119 -3.13 -10.34 -7.37
C VAL A 119 -4.43 -11.14 -7.59
N SER A 120 -4.61 -11.74 -8.77
CA SER A 120 -5.82 -12.50 -9.12
C SER A 120 -5.91 -13.89 -8.49
N ARG A 121 -4.81 -14.46 -7.98
CA ARG A 121 -4.80 -15.82 -7.42
C ARG A 121 -5.84 -16.02 -6.31
N HIS A 122 -6.07 -14.99 -5.49
CA HIS A 122 -6.99 -15.05 -4.35
C HIS A 122 -8.31 -14.29 -4.59
N SER A 123 -8.46 -13.61 -5.74
CA SER A 123 -9.57 -12.67 -5.95
C SER A 123 -10.95 -13.33 -5.91
N SER A 124 -11.08 -14.54 -6.47
CA SER A 124 -12.35 -15.28 -6.48
C SER A 124 -12.77 -15.67 -5.06
N LYS A 125 -11.85 -16.19 -4.25
CA LYS A 125 -12.12 -16.59 -2.87
C LYS A 125 -12.43 -15.38 -1.98
N LEU A 126 -11.65 -14.30 -2.10
CA LEU A 126 -11.91 -13.05 -1.38
C LEU A 126 -13.30 -12.49 -1.71
N LEU A 127 -13.68 -12.51 -2.99
CA LEU A 127 -14.98 -12.03 -3.41
C LEU A 127 -16.13 -12.93 -2.94
N GLU A 128 -15.96 -14.26 -2.98
CA GLU A 128 -16.94 -15.18 -2.41
C GLU A 128 -17.14 -14.96 -0.91
N LEU A 129 -16.07 -14.80 -0.15
CA LEU A 129 -16.15 -14.54 1.30
C LEU A 129 -16.86 -13.21 1.57
N ALA A 130 -16.54 -12.16 0.82
CA ALA A 130 -17.21 -10.87 0.93
C ALA A 130 -18.71 -10.97 0.63
N LYS A 131 -19.11 -11.70 -0.41
CA LYS A 131 -20.53 -11.90 -0.79
C LYS A 131 -21.37 -12.59 0.28
N HIS A 132 -20.73 -13.39 1.14
CA HIS A 132 -21.39 -14.09 2.25
C HIS A 132 -21.19 -13.38 3.59
N ASP A 133 -20.69 -12.15 3.59
CA ASP A 133 -20.35 -11.37 4.79
C ASP A 133 -19.43 -12.14 5.76
N ASP A 134 -18.58 -13.04 5.24
CA ASP A 134 -17.62 -13.84 6.03
C ASP A 134 -16.31 -13.08 6.22
N TRP A 135 -16.41 -11.94 6.90
CA TRP A 135 -15.31 -11.00 7.13
C TRP A 135 -14.13 -11.63 7.88
N GLN A 136 -14.42 -12.59 8.76
CA GLN A 136 -13.40 -13.26 9.56
C GLN A 136 -12.51 -14.17 8.69
N HIS A 137 -13.11 -14.96 7.79
CA HIS A 137 -12.33 -15.75 6.83
C HIS A 137 -11.71 -14.88 5.75
N LEU A 138 -12.37 -13.79 5.33
CA LEU A 138 -11.82 -12.84 4.37
C LEU A 138 -10.51 -12.25 4.90
N ARG A 139 -10.49 -11.76 6.15
CA ARG A 139 -9.27 -11.26 6.80
C ARG A 139 -8.18 -12.32 6.86
N ARG A 140 -8.51 -13.56 7.24
CA ARG A 140 -7.54 -14.68 7.23
C ARG A 140 -6.97 -14.94 5.84
N GLU A 141 -7.83 -14.90 4.82
CA GLU A 141 -7.41 -15.10 3.44
C GLU A 141 -6.45 -13.99 2.99
N LEU A 142 -6.73 -12.73 3.33
CA LEU A 142 -5.83 -11.61 3.05
C LEU A 142 -4.45 -11.79 3.69
N ILE A 143 -4.40 -12.24 4.95
CA ILE A 143 -3.12 -12.49 5.65
C ILE A 143 -2.28 -13.55 4.91
N VAL A 144 -2.91 -14.59 4.37
CA VAL A 144 -2.21 -15.64 3.59
C VAL A 144 -1.64 -15.10 2.27
N THR A 145 -2.13 -13.96 1.76
CA THR A 145 -1.62 -13.38 0.50
C THR A 145 -0.28 -12.65 0.65
N GLN A 146 0.26 -12.51 1.86
CA GLN A 146 1.52 -11.76 2.14
C GLN A 146 2.66 -12.12 1.15
N ALA A 147 2.95 -13.41 0.98
CA ALA A 147 4.02 -13.86 0.09
C ALA A 147 3.76 -13.52 -1.39
N ASP A 148 2.49 -13.55 -1.81
CA ASP A 148 2.11 -13.18 -3.18
C ASP A 148 2.16 -11.67 -3.40
N VAL A 149 1.87 -10.86 -2.37
CA VAL A 149 2.06 -9.40 -2.39
C VAL A 149 3.54 -9.05 -2.52
N GLU A 150 4.41 -9.62 -1.68
CA GLU A 150 5.86 -9.38 -1.76
C GLU A 150 6.42 -9.80 -3.13
N ALA A 151 6.02 -10.98 -3.62
CA ALA A 151 6.46 -11.45 -4.92
C ALA A 151 5.89 -10.62 -6.08
N ALA A 152 4.72 -9.99 -5.91
CA ALA A 152 4.20 -9.01 -6.86
C ALA A 152 5.05 -7.75 -6.86
N LEU A 153 5.44 -7.22 -5.71
CA LEU A 153 6.30 -6.04 -5.63
C LEU A 153 7.68 -6.31 -6.27
N LEU A 154 8.29 -7.47 -6.01
CA LEU A 154 9.54 -7.89 -6.67
C LEU A 154 9.40 -7.98 -8.20
N GLN A 155 8.22 -8.38 -8.69
CA GLN A 155 7.95 -8.51 -10.12
C GLN A 155 7.81 -7.16 -10.83
N ILE A 156 7.48 -6.07 -10.12
CA ILE A 156 7.36 -4.72 -10.72
C ILE A 156 8.71 -4.27 -11.29
N ARG A 157 9.83 -4.59 -10.62
CA ARG A 157 11.20 -4.24 -11.03
C ARG A 157 11.40 -2.74 -11.33
N ASP A 158 10.69 -1.90 -10.59
CA ASP A 158 10.79 -0.43 -10.65
C ASP A 158 10.68 0.09 -9.21
N GLU A 159 11.83 0.17 -8.54
CA GLU A 159 11.98 0.55 -7.13
C GLU A 159 11.28 1.87 -6.80
N PRO A 160 11.42 2.96 -7.59
CA PRO A 160 10.64 4.18 -7.40
C PRO A 160 9.12 3.98 -7.39
N ILE A 161 8.60 3.07 -8.23
CA ILE A 161 7.16 2.79 -8.30
C ILE A 161 6.70 1.98 -7.09
N VAL A 162 7.50 1.03 -6.61
CA VAL A 162 7.21 0.26 -5.38
C VAL A 162 7.10 1.21 -4.18
N HIS A 163 8.05 2.14 -4.03
CA HIS A 163 8.02 3.14 -2.96
C HIS A 163 6.80 4.06 -3.03
N LEU A 164 6.46 4.54 -4.23
CA LEU A 164 5.29 5.41 -4.42
C LEU A 164 3.98 4.65 -4.18
N LEU A 165 3.91 3.37 -4.55
CA LEU A 165 2.76 2.52 -4.24
C LEU A 165 2.60 2.38 -2.72
N SER A 166 3.67 2.03 -2.01
CA SER A 166 3.59 1.91 -0.55
C SER A 166 3.26 3.23 0.13
N LEU A 167 3.85 4.34 -0.32
CA LEU A 167 3.57 5.68 0.20
C LEU A 167 2.07 6.03 0.06
N GLY A 168 1.45 5.68 -1.07
CA GLY A 168 0.01 5.86 -1.26
C GLY A 168 -0.82 5.11 -0.22
N GLY A 169 -0.48 3.84 0.04
CA GLY A 169 -1.11 3.04 1.08
C GLY A 169 -0.90 3.59 2.48
N TRP A 170 0.31 4.07 2.79
CA TRP A 170 0.63 4.68 4.07
C TRP A 170 -0.12 6.01 4.29
N ILE A 171 -0.20 6.89 3.29
CA ILE A 171 -0.98 8.14 3.37
C ILE A 171 -2.45 7.82 3.68
N ARG A 172 -3.00 6.79 3.01
CA ARG A 172 -4.37 6.34 3.26
C ARG A 172 -4.54 5.79 4.68
N GLY A 173 -3.63 4.95 5.14
CA GLY A 173 -3.59 4.46 6.52
C GLY A 173 -3.55 5.61 7.52
N LEU A 174 -2.62 6.57 7.35
CA LEU A 174 -2.49 7.73 8.21
C LEU A 174 -3.79 8.53 8.32
N GLN A 175 -4.55 8.70 7.23
CA GLN A 175 -5.86 9.36 7.26
C GLN A 175 -6.87 8.60 8.12
N ILE A 176 -7.00 7.29 7.90
CA ILE A 176 -7.93 6.42 8.64
C ILE A 176 -7.58 6.44 10.13
N GLU A 177 -6.31 6.28 10.45
CA GLU A 177 -5.82 6.26 11.82
C GLU A 177 -6.03 7.61 12.50
N ALA A 178 -5.60 8.72 11.88
CA ALA A 178 -5.76 10.05 12.44
C ALA A 178 -7.24 10.41 12.66
N ALA A 179 -8.13 10.04 11.73
CA ALA A 179 -9.57 10.22 11.92
C ALA A 179 -10.11 9.38 13.09
N SER A 180 -9.67 8.13 13.22
CA SER A 180 -10.07 7.24 14.31
C SER A 180 -9.59 7.73 15.68
N VAL A 181 -8.39 8.29 15.75
CA VAL A 181 -7.88 8.95 16.96
C VAL A 181 -8.60 10.27 17.22
N ALA A 182 -8.94 11.06 16.18
CA ALA A 182 -9.68 12.31 16.36
C ALA A 182 -11.07 12.07 16.96
N VAL A 183 -11.77 11.01 16.53
CA VAL A 183 -13.10 10.64 17.06
C VAL A 183 -13.02 10.13 18.50
N LYS A 184 -11.98 9.35 18.82
CA LYS A 184 -11.76 8.84 20.18
C LYS A 184 -10.32 9.08 20.60
N TYR A 185 -10.05 10.30 21.03
CA TYR A 185 -8.72 10.70 21.43
C TYR A 185 -8.32 10.06 22.77
N SER A 186 -7.08 9.59 22.82
CA SER A 186 -6.35 9.26 24.04
C SER A 186 -4.86 9.44 23.77
N PRO A 187 -4.04 9.78 24.77
CA PRO A 187 -2.59 9.87 24.60
C PRO A 187 -1.96 8.61 23.99
N GLU A 188 -2.44 7.43 24.39
CA GLU A 188 -1.94 6.13 23.94
C GLU A 188 -2.20 5.92 22.44
N ARG A 189 -3.44 6.18 22.00
CA ARG A 189 -3.83 6.12 20.57
C ARG A 189 -3.12 7.18 19.74
N ALA A 190 -2.95 8.39 20.26
CA ALA A 190 -2.23 9.47 19.59
C ALA A 190 -0.73 9.16 19.43
N LYS A 191 -0.13 8.46 20.40
CA LYS A 191 1.25 7.97 20.29
C LYS A 191 1.42 6.98 19.14
N ALA A 192 0.42 6.14 18.86
CA ALA A 192 0.47 5.15 17.78
C ALA A 192 0.55 5.76 16.37
N LEU A 193 0.10 7.01 16.18
CA LEU A 193 0.18 7.71 14.89
C LEU A 193 1.61 8.11 14.50
N ARG A 194 2.51 8.20 15.49
CA ARG A 194 3.86 8.70 15.30
C ARG A 194 4.78 7.55 14.85
N ASP A 195 4.98 7.45 13.55
CA ASP A 195 5.95 6.55 12.93
C ASP A 195 7.04 7.38 12.24
N THR A 196 8.03 7.83 13.02
CA THR A 196 9.09 8.72 12.55
C THR A 196 10.00 8.03 11.55
N ASP A 197 10.33 6.76 11.80
CA ASP A 197 11.26 6.01 10.97
C ASP A 197 10.67 5.77 9.58
N LEU A 198 9.37 5.41 9.51
CA LEU A 198 8.65 5.26 8.26
C LEU A 198 8.48 6.57 7.49
N LEU A 199 8.22 7.68 8.20
CA LEU A 199 8.14 9.00 7.58
C LEU A 199 9.49 9.45 7.00
N ASP A 200 10.57 9.26 7.76
CA ASP A 200 11.93 9.60 7.35
C ASP A 200 12.36 8.74 6.17
N TYR A 201 12.00 7.44 6.18
CA TYR A 201 12.18 6.54 5.05
C TYR A 201 11.52 7.08 3.77
N TYR A 202 10.24 7.43 3.81
CA TYR A 202 9.56 7.96 2.63
C TYR A 202 10.14 9.29 2.16
N LEU A 203 10.48 10.21 3.07
CA LEU A 203 11.13 11.46 2.71
C LEU A 203 12.47 11.22 2.01
N ASP A 204 13.30 10.32 2.53
CA ASP A 204 14.56 9.94 1.91
C ASP A 204 14.34 9.37 0.50
N ARG A 205 13.46 8.38 0.35
CA ARG A 205 13.13 7.77 -0.96
C ARG A 205 12.59 8.78 -1.97
N LEU A 206 11.75 9.73 -1.54
CA LEU A 206 11.23 10.80 -2.42
C LEU A 206 12.34 11.75 -2.89
N THR A 207 13.38 11.98 -2.08
CA THR A 207 14.50 12.84 -2.47
C THR A 207 15.47 12.16 -3.43
N THR A 208 15.55 10.84 -3.43
CA THR A 208 16.42 10.02 -4.30
C THR A 208 15.73 9.59 -5.60
N LEU A 209 14.43 9.89 -5.77
CA LEU A 209 13.70 9.64 -7.02
C LEU A 209 14.43 10.18 -8.26
N PRO A 210 14.32 9.47 -9.41
CA PRO A 210 14.82 9.96 -10.69
C PRO A 210 14.28 11.36 -11.01
N SER A 211 15.11 12.21 -11.62
CA SER A 211 14.80 13.64 -11.83
C SER A 211 13.50 13.90 -12.60
N ARG A 212 13.02 12.94 -13.39
CA ARG A 212 11.72 13.02 -14.09
C ARG A 212 10.55 12.94 -13.11
N LEU A 213 10.58 12.01 -12.16
CA LEU A 213 9.53 11.84 -11.16
C LEU A 213 9.60 12.93 -10.09
N LYS A 214 10.81 13.27 -9.64
CA LYS A 214 11.04 14.32 -8.64
C LYS A 214 10.53 15.70 -9.09
N ARG A 215 10.52 15.99 -10.40
CA ARG A 215 9.98 17.24 -10.96
C ARG A 215 8.45 17.27 -11.07
N SER A 216 7.76 16.19 -10.77
CA SER A 216 6.29 16.17 -10.75
C SER A 216 5.77 17.15 -9.69
N ALA A 217 4.83 18.01 -10.08
CA ALA A 217 4.19 18.94 -9.17
C ALA A 217 3.46 18.22 -8.01
N LEU A 218 2.90 17.03 -8.28
CA LEU A 218 2.28 16.19 -7.26
C LEU A 218 3.30 15.75 -6.22
N ILE A 219 4.45 15.21 -6.66
CA ILE A 219 5.51 14.73 -5.76
C ILE A 219 6.06 15.87 -4.92
N GLN A 220 6.30 17.05 -5.51
CA GLN A 220 6.76 18.22 -4.76
C GLN A 220 5.78 18.65 -3.66
N LYS A 221 4.47 18.65 -3.95
CA LYS A 221 3.43 18.95 -2.95
C LYS A 221 3.43 17.92 -1.82
N ILE A 222 3.53 16.63 -2.14
CA ILE A 222 3.60 15.56 -1.14
C ILE A 222 4.84 15.72 -0.26
N ILE A 223 6.03 15.98 -0.82
CA ILE A 223 7.26 16.21 -0.04
C ILE A 223 7.07 17.32 0.98
N VAL A 224 6.53 18.47 0.56
CA VAL A 224 6.28 19.61 1.46
C VAL A 224 5.30 19.24 2.59
N GLN A 225 4.24 18.49 2.27
CA GLN A 225 3.28 18.05 3.27
C GLN A 225 3.90 17.05 4.26
N LEU A 226 4.70 16.10 3.79
CA LEU A 226 5.42 15.15 4.64
C LEU A 226 6.44 15.85 5.55
N GLN A 227 7.14 16.88 5.06
CA GLN A 227 8.04 17.70 5.90
C GLN A 227 7.28 18.50 6.98
N THR A 228 6.05 18.91 6.68
CA THR A 228 5.16 19.53 7.66
C THR A 228 4.80 18.51 8.76
N ILE A 229 4.42 17.29 8.37
CA ILE A 229 4.16 16.18 9.32
C ILE A 229 5.42 15.85 10.14
N GLN A 230 6.59 15.80 9.51
CA GLN A 230 7.86 15.52 10.19
C GLN A 230 8.15 16.57 11.27
N THR A 231 7.84 17.84 10.98
CA THR A 231 7.98 18.92 11.96
C THR A 231 7.02 18.75 13.13
N LEU A 232 5.79 18.28 12.91
CA LEU A 232 4.85 17.96 13.99
C LEU A 232 5.36 16.84 14.91
N TYR A 233 6.22 15.94 14.42
CA TYR A 233 6.76 14.82 15.20
C TYR A 233 8.02 15.17 16.01
N LYS A 234 8.65 16.34 15.79
CA LYS A 234 9.96 16.70 16.36
C LYS A 234 9.99 16.84 17.88
N ASP A 235 8.90 17.33 18.49
CA ASP A 235 8.90 17.68 19.92
C ASP A 235 8.92 16.46 20.87
N ASN A 236 8.98 15.25 20.29
CA ASN A 236 8.88 13.95 20.93
C ASN A 236 7.72 13.76 21.94
N SER A 237 6.79 14.70 21.95
CA SER A 237 5.61 14.74 22.80
C SER A 237 4.47 13.94 22.17
N VAL A 238 3.51 13.55 23.01
CA VAL A 238 2.28 12.96 22.51
C VAL A 238 1.51 14.02 21.71
N LEU A 239 1.04 13.65 20.52
CA LEU A 239 0.28 14.56 19.67
C LEU A 239 -0.98 15.02 20.37
N THR A 240 -1.18 16.34 20.45
CA THR A 240 -2.42 16.94 20.94
C THR A 240 -3.59 16.68 20.00
N VAL A 241 -4.81 16.85 20.48
CA VAL A 241 -6.04 16.75 19.65
C VAL A 241 -5.94 17.61 18.39
N SER A 242 -5.45 18.85 18.51
CA SER A 242 -5.29 19.76 17.37
C SER A 242 -4.27 19.23 16.35
N GLN A 243 -3.17 18.65 16.81
CA GLN A 243 -2.16 18.03 15.94
C GLN A 243 -2.71 16.77 15.25
N VAL A 244 -3.49 15.95 15.95
CA VAL A 244 -4.17 14.79 15.34
C VAL A 244 -5.12 15.24 14.24
N SER A 245 -5.94 16.28 14.47
CA SER A 245 -6.79 16.87 13.43
C SER A 245 -5.98 17.39 12.25
N SER A 246 -4.85 18.04 12.53
CA SER A 246 -3.94 18.55 11.48
C SER A 246 -3.34 17.43 10.64
N LEU A 247 -3.02 16.26 11.22
CA LEU A 247 -2.56 15.07 10.50
C LEU A 247 -3.66 14.48 9.61
N ARG A 248 -4.90 14.39 10.12
CA ARG A 248 -6.06 13.96 9.34
C ARG A 248 -6.28 14.87 8.14
N ASP A 249 -6.23 16.18 8.35
CA ASP A 249 -6.47 17.16 7.29
C ASP A 249 -5.33 17.17 6.27
N SER A 250 -4.08 17.01 6.73
CA SER A 250 -2.89 16.87 5.87
C SER A 250 -2.95 15.63 4.97
N SER A 251 -3.30 14.48 5.56
CA SER A 251 -3.44 13.23 4.81
C SER A 251 -4.62 13.28 3.85
N THR A 252 -5.76 13.87 4.25
CA THR A 252 -6.91 14.10 3.37
C THR A 252 -6.53 14.96 2.16
N ALA A 253 -5.80 16.07 2.37
CA ALA A 253 -5.36 16.93 1.27
C ALA A 253 -4.43 16.19 0.29
N MET A 254 -3.51 15.34 0.80
CA MET A 254 -2.66 14.51 -0.07
C MET A 254 -3.49 13.53 -0.89
N LEU A 255 -4.50 12.89 -0.31
CA LEU A 255 -5.42 12.00 -1.02
C LEU A 255 -6.20 12.75 -2.11
N ASP A 256 -6.65 13.98 -1.85
CA ASP A 256 -7.34 14.80 -2.87
C ASP A 256 -6.41 15.16 -4.04
N TRP A 257 -5.11 15.32 -3.81
CA TRP A 257 -4.14 15.52 -4.90
C TRP A 257 -3.90 14.24 -5.72
N ILE A 258 -3.96 13.07 -5.07
CA ILE A 258 -3.72 11.76 -5.69
C ILE A 258 -4.96 11.27 -6.44
N GLU A 259 -6.13 11.30 -5.83
CA GLU A 259 -7.38 10.74 -6.39
C GLU A 259 -8.21 11.79 -7.13
N GLY A 260 -8.03 13.07 -6.80
CA GLY A 260 -9.01 14.12 -7.09
C GLY A 260 -9.92 14.38 -5.87
N PRO A 261 -10.58 15.56 -5.85
CA PRO A 261 -11.51 15.94 -4.79
C PRO A 261 -12.78 15.08 -4.78
#